data_AF-A0A960B3D6-F1
#
_entry.id   AF-A0A960B3D6-F1
#
_cell.length_a   1.000
_cell.length_b   1.000
_cell.length_c   1.000
_cell.angle_alpha   90.00
_cell.angle_beta   90.00
_cell.angle_gamma   90.00
#
_symmetry.space_group_name_H-M   'P 1'
#
loop_
_entity.id
_entity.type
_entity.pdbx_description
1 polymer ?
#
loop_
_entity_poly.entity_id
_entity_poly.type
_entity_poly.pdbx_seq_one_letter_code
_entity_poly.pdbx_strand_id
1 'polypeptide(L)'
;GCCDGSAPMCYPLGDFFLSDADVHLGELEVGLPETVGVWMAKAQFAYWSHTHLTIDVVPGRGAGFSVESPTGKRFIIRSRLFTDEESAMLNG
;
A
#
# COMPACT_ATOMS: atom_id res chain seq x y z
N GLY A 1 -0.31 -6.48 6.07
CA GLY A 1 -1.33 -5.77 6.88
C GLY A 1 -1.62 -6.53 8.16
N CYS A 2 -2.48 -5.97 9.03
CA CYS A 2 -3.14 -6.69 10.15
C CYS A 2 -3.88 -7.94 9.62
N CYS A 3 -4.40 -8.83 10.48
CA CYS A 3 -4.86 -10.21 10.22
C CYS A 3 -5.68 -10.52 8.93
N ASP A 4 -6.15 -9.54 8.17
CA ASP A 4 -6.85 -9.66 6.88
C ASP A 4 -6.07 -9.05 5.68
N GLY A 5 -4.86 -8.53 5.88
CA GLY A 5 -4.06 -7.84 4.87
C GLY A 5 -4.59 -6.46 4.45
N SER A 6 -5.73 -5.99 4.97
CA SER A 6 -6.46 -4.84 4.41
C SER A 6 -5.86 -3.48 4.76
N ALA A 7 -5.26 -3.37 5.95
CA ALA A 7 -4.62 -2.14 6.40
C ALA A 7 -3.16 -2.05 5.90
N PRO A 8 -2.80 -1.00 5.14
CA PRO A 8 -1.40 -0.76 4.76
C PRO A 8 -0.58 -0.40 6.00
N MET A 9 0.69 -0.78 5.99
CA MET A 9 1.66 -0.44 7.03
C MET A 9 2.84 0.25 6.37
N CYS A 10 3.35 1.30 7.00
CA CYS A 10 4.54 2.03 6.59
C CYS A 10 5.62 1.79 7.64
N TYR A 11 6.78 1.33 7.19
CA TYR A 11 7.92 0.99 8.04
C TYR A 11 9.04 2.01 7.86
N PRO A 12 9.90 2.22 8.86
CA PRO A 12 11.15 2.96 8.67
C PRO A 12 11.98 2.33 7.54
N LEU A 13 12.79 3.16 6.89
CA LEU A 13 13.68 2.72 5.82
C LEU A 13 14.63 1.63 6.35
N GLY A 14 14.65 0.48 5.68
CA GLY A 14 15.47 -0.68 6.06
C GLY A 14 14.81 -1.69 7.00
N ASP A 15 13.65 -1.36 7.58
CA ASP A 15 12.96 -2.24 8.55
C ASP A 15 11.93 -3.17 7.90
N PHE A 16 11.66 -2.99 6.60
CA PHE A 16 10.79 -3.88 5.82
C PHE A 16 11.61 -4.87 4.99
N PHE A 17 11.46 -6.16 5.28
CA PHE A 17 12.15 -7.22 4.56
C PHE A 17 11.34 -7.68 3.37
N LEU A 18 11.91 -7.49 2.17
CA LEU A 18 11.34 -7.97 0.92
C LEU A 18 11.77 -9.41 0.63
N SER A 19 10.89 -10.13 -0.03
CA SER A 19 11.14 -11.47 -0.54
C SER A 19 10.63 -11.61 -1.97
N ASP A 20 10.92 -12.75 -2.60
CA ASP A 20 10.34 -13.10 -3.89
C ASP A 20 8.81 -13.27 -3.84
N ALA A 21 8.19 -13.26 -2.66
CA ALA A 21 6.74 -13.29 -2.50
C ALA A 21 6.09 -11.89 -2.55
N ASP A 22 6.88 -10.82 -2.68
CA ASP A 22 6.41 -9.44 -2.66
C ASP A 22 6.43 -8.84 -4.08
N VAL A 23 5.35 -8.17 -4.46
CA VAL A 23 5.19 -7.45 -5.73
C VAL A 23 5.37 -5.96 -5.45
N HIS A 24 6.31 -5.33 -6.16
CA HIS A 24 6.45 -3.88 -6.15
C HIS A 24 5.34 -3.27 -7.00
N LEU A 25 4.48 -2.46 -6.39
CA LEU A 25 3.35 -1.80 -7.06
C LEU A 25 3.72 -0.43 -7.64
N GLY A 26 4.72 0.22 -7.06
CA GLY A 26 5.18 1.54 -7.45
C GLY A 26 5.61 2.40 -6.27
N GLU A 27 5.85 3.66 -6.55
CA GLU A 27 6.45 4.63 -5.65
C GLU A 27 5.44 5.73 -5.27
N LEU A 28 5.37 6.10 -3.99
CA LEU A 28 4.58 7.23 -3.51
C LEU A 28 5.45 8.47 -3.37
N GLU A 29 5.03 9.56 -4.01
CA GLU A 29 5.55 10.90 -3.75
C GLU A 29 4.85 11.51 -2.52
N VAL A 30 5.60 11.64 -1.43
CA VAL A 30 5.06 12.10 -0.12
C VAL A 30 5.63 13.46 0.32
N GLY A 31 6.20 14.23 -0.61
CA GLY A 31 6.82 15.53 -0.33
C GLY A 31 8.18 15.45 0.39
N LEU A 32 8.79 14.26 0.42
CA LEU A 32 10.15 14.03 0.87
C LEU A 32 11.11 13.97 -0.34
N PRO A 33 12.43 14.12 -0.13
CA PRO A 33 13.41 13.98 -1.20
C PRO A 33 13.42 12.59 -1.87
N GLU A 34 13.05 11.56 -1.11
CA GLU A 34 12.95 10.18 -1.58
C GLU A 34 11.47 9.75 -1.64
N THR A 35 11.14 8.88 -2.61
CA THR A 35 9.83 8.25 -2.69
C THR A 35 9.70 7.10 -1.71
N VAL A 36 8.46 6.73 -1.39
CA VAL A 36 8.18 5.57 -0.55
C VAL A 36 7.61 4.46 -1.44
N GLY A 37 8.38 3.39 -1.62
CA GLY A 37 7.90 2.24 -2.38
C GLY A 37 6.72 1.54 -1.70
N VAL A 38 5.87 0.92 -2.52
CA VAL A 38 4.68 0.20 -2.10
C VAL A 38 4.80 -1.23 -2.57
N TRP A 39 4.74 -2.15 -1.61
CA TRP A 39 4.81 -3.59 -1.88
C TRP A 39 3.58 -4.31 -1.38
N MET A 40 3.24 -5.40 -2.06
CA MET A 40 2.10 -6.24 -1.75
C MET A 40 2.44 -7.70 -1.95
N ALA A 41 2.05 -8.56 -1.01
CA ALA A 41 2.24 -10.00 -1.17
C ALA A 41 1.53 -10.49 -2.45
N LYS A 42 2.17 -11.40 -3.21
CA LYS A 42 1.65 -11.96 -4.47
C LYS A 42 0.20 -12.44 -4.38
N ALA A 43 -0.17 -13.10 -3.28
CA ALA A 43 -1.53 -13.59 -3.07
C ALA A 43 -2.56 -12.46 -2.96
N GLN A 44 -2.21 -11.36 -2.29
CA GLN A 44 -3.05 -10.18 -2.19
C GLN A 44 -3.09 -9.42 -3.51
N PHE A 45 -1.94 -9.31 -4.20
CA PHE A 45 -1.87 -8.70 -5.52
C PHE A 45 -2.76 -9.43 -6.54
N ALA A 46 -2.77 -10.76 -6.55
CA ALA A 46 -3.66 -11.53 -7.43
C ALA A 46 -5.15 -11.19 -7.23
N TYR A 47 -5.55 -10.81 -6.02
CA TYR A 47 -6.91 -10.41 -5.71
C TYR A 47 -7.20 -8.93 -6.02
N TRP A 48 -6.20 -8.05 -6.03
CA TRP A 48 -6.37 -6.60 -6.19
C TRP A 48 -5.78 -6.01 -7.47
N SER A 49 -5.14 -6.81 -8.32
CA SER A 49 -4.43 -6.36 -9.54
C SER A 49 -5.30 -5.62 -10.55
N HIS A 50 -6.62 -5.70 -10.43
CA HIS A 50 -7.61 -5.04 -11.28
C HIS A 50 -8.22 -3.79 -10.60
N THR A 51 -7.59 -3.27 -9.56
CA THR A 51 -8.08 -2.13 -8.78
C THR A 51 -7.09 -0.98 -8.72
N HIS A 52 -7.60 0.24 -8.84
CA HIS A 52 -6.90 1.43 -8.42
C HIS A 52 -6.93 1.51 -6.89
N LEU A 53 -5.74 1.58 -6.29
CA LEU A 53 -5.57 1.66 -4.84
C LEU A 53 -5.15 3.07 -4.43
N THR A 54 -5.92 3.66 -3.52
CA THR A 54 -5.56 4.91 -2.86
C THR A 54 -5.19 4.60 -1.41
N ILE A 55 -3.97 4.96 -1.03
CA ILE A 55 -3.52 4.93 0.37
C ILE A 55 -3.92 6.27 0.99
N ASP A 56 -4.75 6.22 2.03
CA ASP A 56 -5.31 7.39 2.70
C ASP A 56 -5.01 7.32 4.20
N VAL A 57 -5.11 8.47 4.89
CA VAL A 57 -4.84 8.60 6.32
C VAL A 57 -6.04 9.21 7.04
N VAL A 58 -6.50 8.52 8.09
CA VAL A 58 -7.66 8.95 8.88
C VAL A 58 -7.35 8.95 10.38
N PRO A 59 -8.08 9.71 11.21
CA PRO A 59 -7.97 9.58 12.66
C PRO A 59 -8.27 8.15 13.13
N GLY A 60 -7.48 7.62 14.05
CA GLY A 60 -7.68 6.28 14.58
C GLY A 60 -6.42 5.64 15.15
N ARG A 61 -6.55 4.43 15.67
CA ARG A 61 -5.40 3.64 16.13
C ARG A 61 -4.68 3.04 14.93
N GLY A 62 -3.41 3.42 14.73
CA GLY A 62 -2.51 2.85 13.72
C GLY A 62 -2.18 1.38 13.96
N ALA A 63 -1.63 0.72 12.93
CA ALA A 63 -1.22 -0.67 13.01
C ALA A 63 0.10 -0.79 13.78
N GLY A 64 0.22 -1.71 14.74
CA GLY A 64 1.22 -1.64 15.83
C GLY A 64 2.69 -1.38 15.45
N PHE A 65 3.16 -1.78 14.27
CA PHE A 65 4.54 -1.54 13.81
C PHE A 65 4.68 -0.39 12.78
N SER A 66 3.57 0.24 12.42
CA SER A 66 3.50 1.26 11.40
C SER A 66 3.86 2.63 11.97
N VAL A 67 4.61 3.44 11.21
CA VAL A 67 5.20 4.71 11.67
C VAL A 67 4.18 5.75 12.15
N GLU A 68 2.92 5.69 11.70
CA GLU A 68 1.86 6.60 12.11
C GLU A 68 1.21 6.22 13.44
N SER A 69 1.49 5.04 13.99
CA SER A 69 0.92 4.53 15.25
C SER A 69 0.91 5.54 16.41
N PRO A 70 1.99 6.28 16.72
CA PRO A 70 1.99 7.23 17.83
C PRO A 70 1.25 8.54 17.53
N THR A 71 0.76 8.75 16.29
CA THR A 71 0.21 10.04 15.85
C THR A 71 -1.31 10.18 16.05
N GLY A 72 -1.98 9.12 16.54
CA GLY A 72 -3.45 9.08 16.62
C GLY A 72 -4.13 8.97 15.24
N LYS A 73 -3.39 8.54 14.22
CA LYS A 73 -3.87 8.28 12.86
C LYS A 73 -3.67 6.81 12.51
N ARG A 74 -4.31 6.39 11.43
CA ARG A 74 -4.08 5.10 10.77
C ARG A 74 -4.14 5.26 9.26
N PHE A 75 -3.35 4.46 8.56
CA PHE A 75 -3.53 4.32 7.13
C PHE A 75 -4.71 3.38 6.80
N ILE A 76 -5.35 3.64 5.66
CA ILE A 76 -6.38 2.79 5.06
C ILE A 76 -6.14 2.69 3.56
N ILE A 77 -6.71 1.66 2.95
CA ILE A 77 -6.81 1.56 1.50
C ILE A 77 -8.25 1.84 1.10
N ARG A 78 -8.42 2.71 0.10
CA ARG A 78 -9.65 2.83 -0.68
C ARG A 78 -9.37 2.21 -2.04
N SER A 79 -10.25 1.33 -2.48
CA SER A 79 -10.11 0.69 -3.78
C SER A 79 -11.31 1.02 -4.66
N ARG A 80 -11.04 1.11 -5.96
CA ARG A 80 -12.05 1.07 -7.01
C ARG A 80 -11.54 0.19 -8.14
N LEU A 81 -12.45 -0.37 -8.93
CA LEU A 81 -12.05 -1.02 -10.17
C LEU A 81 -11.34 -0.01 -11.08
N PHE A 82 -10.36 -0.49 -11.83
CA PHE A 82 -9.84 0.28 -12.96
C PHE A 82 -10.96 0.55 -13.96
N THR A 83 -10.89 1.70 -14.62
CA THR A 83 -11.69 1.95 -15.81
C THR A 83 -11.21 1.05 -16.95
N ASP A 84 -12.01 0.94 -18.01
CA ASP A 84 -11.61 0.20 -19.21
C ASP A 84 -10.34 0.82 -19.84
N GLU A 85 -10.21 2.14 -19.80
CA GLU A 85 -9.04 2.87 -20.28
C GLU A 85 -7.79 2.57 -19.44
N GLU A 86 -7.90 2.65 -18.11
CA GLU A 86 -6.79 2.30 -17.20
C GLU A 86 -6.37 0.84 -17.38
N SER A 87 -7.35 -0.06 -17.52
CA SER A 87 -7.09 -1.48 -17.77
C SER A 87 -6.38 -1.70 -19.11
N ALA A 88 -6.77 -0.96 -20.16
CA ALA A 88 -6.11 -1.04 -21.45
C ALA A 88 -4.65 -0.55 -21.40
N MET A 89 -4.36 0.51 -20.63
CA MET A 89 -3.00 1.03 -20.45
C MET A 89 -2.08 0.05 -19.70
N LEU A 90 -2.62 -0.75 -18.79
CA LEU A 90 -1.85 -1.71 -17.98
C LEU A 90 -1.62 -3.07 -18.66
N ASN A 91 -2.42 -3.39 -19.68
CA ASN A 91 -2.37 -4.66 -20.40
C ASN A 91 -1.71 -4.56 -21.80
N GLY A 92 -1.23 -3.37 -22.19
CA GLY A 92 -0.50 -3.12 -23.45
C GLY A 92 1.00 -3.10 -23.25
#